data_AF-A0A9C7Z6F8-F1
#
_entry.id   AF-A0A9C7Z6F8-F1
#
_cell.length_a   1.000
_cell.length_b   1.000
_cell.length_c   1.000
_cell.angle_alpha   90.00
_cell.angle_beta   90.00
_cell.angle_gamma   90.00
#
_symmetry.space_group_name_H-M   'P 1'
#
loop_
_entity.id
_entity.type
_entity.pdbx_description
1 polymer ?
#
loop_
_entity_poly.entity_id
_entity_poly.type
_entity_poly.pdbx_seq_one_letter_code
_entity_poly.pdbx_strand_id
1 'polypeptide(L)'
;MTAKRTWLILLIGLLLISVASYAQVQTPSQTPNTREQVQTPSQTVAPPAVTSKASAPTIVVFYEKGCSHCERMEGLLDELLVGHKDVSVARYEINAPGSSALLWKLSAHYGIVATQVPVIFVGDQAIVGA
;
A
#
# COMPACT_ATOMS: atom_id res chain seq x y z
N MET A 1 -58.87 10.46 -18.53
CA MET A 1 -57.53 9.83 -18.52
C MET A 1 -56.87 10.08 -17.17
N THR A 2 -57.21 9.29 -16.14
CA THR A 2 -56.80 9.56 -14.74
C THR A 2 -56.43 8.30 -13.95
N ALA A 3 -56.32 7.14 -14.61
CA ALA A 3 -56.05 5.85 -13.94
C ALA A 3 -54.55 5.52 -13.76
N LYS A 4 -53.63 6.27 -14.38
CA LYS A 4 -52.19 5.92 -14.40
C LYS A 4 -51.33 6.70 -13.39
N ARG A 5 -51.85 7.80 -12.81
CA ARG A 5 -51.12 8.63 -11.83
C ARG A 5 -51.27 8.16 -10.38
N THR A 6 -52.28 7.35 -10.07
CA THR A 6 -52.53 6.81 -8.73
C THR A 6 -51.65 5.61 -8.39
N TRP A 7 -51.06 4.93 -9.39
CA TRP A 7 -50.16 3.78 -9.15
C TRP A 7 -48.71 4.19 -8.82
N LEU A 8 -48.29 5.38 -9.24
CA LEU A 8 -46.91 5.85 -9.02
C LEU A 8 -46.64 6.33 -7.59
N ILE A 9 -47.68 6.74 -6.86
CA ILE A 9 -47.54 7.28 -5.49
C ILE A 9 -47.46 6.15 -4.45
N LEU A 10 -48.00 4.96 -4.75
CA LEU A 10 -47.91 3.79 -3.86
C LEU A 10 -46.53 3.11 -3.85
N LEU A 11 -45.68 3.32 -4.87
CA LEU A 11 -44.33 2.74 -4.91
C LEU A 11 -43.27 3.59 -4.19
N ILE A 12 -43.52 4.88 -3.95
CA ILE A 12 -42.55 5.80 -3.33
C ILE A 12 -42.73 5.88 -1.80
N GLY A 13 -43.88 5.45 -1.26
CA GLY A 13 -44.20 5.52 0.17
C GLY A 13 -43.64 4.40 1.06
N LEU A 14 -42.94 3.39 0.50
CA LEU A 14 -42.53 2.19 1.25
C LEU A 14 -41.03 2.14 1.62
N LEU A 15 -40.27 3.21 1.41
CA LEU A 15 -38.81 3.21 1.66
C LEU A 15 -38.35 4.19 2.76
N LEU A 16 -39.24 4.54 3.70
CA LEU A 16 -38.94 5.41 4.85
C LEU A 16 -39.32 4.76 6.19
N ILE A 17 -39.02 3.47 6.37
CA ILE A 17 -39.14 2.81 7.67
C ILE A 17 -37.88 1.97 7.90
N SER A 18 -36.98 2.46 8.75
CA SER A 18 -36.20 1.68 9.76
C SER A 18 -34.94 2.44 10.17
N VAL A 19 -35.10 3.49 10.98
CA VAL A 19 -34.05 3.97 11.88
C VAL A 19 -34.39 3.44 13.26
N ALA A 20 -33.71 2.38 13.72
CA ALA A 20 -33.45 2.03 15.12
C ALA A 20 -32.99 0.57 15.24
N SER A 21 -31.68 0.33 15.20
CA SER A 21 -31.04 -0.84 15.82
C SER A 21 -29.64 -0.48 16.27
N TYR A 22 -29.59 0.37 17.30
CA TYR A 22 -28.43 0.53 18.16
C TYR A 22 -28.48 -0.59 19.20
N ALA A 23 -27.71 -1.66 19.02
CA ALA A 23 -27.39 -2.59 20.11
C ALA A 23 -26.18 -3.46 19.75
N GLN A 24 -25.04 -3.12 20.39
CA GLN A 24 -24.06 -4.07 20.93
C GLN A 24 -23.34 -5.03 19.97
N VAL A 25 -22.25 -4.58 19.33
CA VAL A 25 -21.15 -5.50 18.99
C VAL A 25 -20.19 -5.52 20.17
N GLN A 26 -20.35 -6.56 20.99
CA GLN A 26 -19.54 -6.85 22.16
C GLN A 26 -18.12 -7.22 21.73
N THR A 27 -17.15 -6.60 22.41
CA THR A 27 -15.74 -6.98 22.43
C THR A 27 -15.58 -8.40 22.97
N PRO A 28 -14.91 -9.34 22.27
CA PRO A 28 -14.39 -10.54 22.92
C PRO A 28 -12.96 -10.22 23.41
N SER A 29 -12.86 -9.81 24.68
CA SER A 29 -11.63 -9.94 25.45
C SER A 29 -11.65 -11.30 26.17
N GLN A 30 -10.66 -12.13 25.82
CA GLN A 30 -9.93 -13.04 26.72
C GLN A 30 -10.75 -14.15 27.43
N THR A 31 -10.59 -15.38 26.96
CA THR A 31 -10.63 -16.55 27.86
C THR A 31 -9.20 -16.97 28.18
N PRO A 32 -8.76 -16.90 29.44
CA PRO A 32 -7.52 -17.55 29.90
C PRO A 32 -7.75 -19.05 29.92
N ASN A 33 -6.94 -19.84 29.21
CA ASN A 33 -6.87 -21.28 29.46
C ASN A 33 -5.48 -21.63 29.98
N THR A 34 -5.47 -22.03 31.24
CA THR A 34 -4.33 -22.41 32.05
C THR A 34 -4.04 -23.89 31.80
N ARG A 35 -2.82 -24.16 31.28
CA ARG A 35 -1.86 -25.21 31.66
C ARG A 35 -2.38 -26.66 31.87
N GLU A 36 -1.88 -27.61 31.03
CA GLU A 36 -1.22 -28.90 31.39
C GLU A 36 -1.07 -29.76 30.10
N GLN A 37 0.00 -29.67 29.29
CA GLN A 37 1.27 -30.45 29.29
C GLN A 37 1.15 -31.95 28.87
N VAL A 38 1.84 -32.38 27.77
CA VAL A 38 2.67 -33.62 27.67
C VAL A 38 3.70 -33.47 26.50
N GLN A 39 4.92 -33.96 26.70
CA GLN A 39 6.18 -33.70 25.96
C GLN A 39 6.52 -34.66 24.77
N THR A 40 7.17 -34.08 23.73
CA THR A 40 8.48 -34.41 23.07
C THR A 40 8.78 -35.83 22.49
N PRO A 41 9.17 -35.95 21.18
CA PRO A 41 10.59 -35.86 20.76
C PRO A 41 10.91 -35.11 19.45
N SER A 42 11.94 -34.25 19.56
CA SER A 42 13.02 -33.93 18.61
C SER A 42 12.84 -34.24 17.11
N GLN A 43 12.75 -33.18 16.28
CA GLN A 43 13.61 -33.01 15.10
C GLN A 43 13.92 -31.52 14.87
N THR A 44 15.16 -31.17 15.22
CA THR A 44 16.06 -30.28 14.49
C THR A 44 15.74 -30.18 13.00
N VAL A 45 15.37 -28.99 12.51
CA VAL A 45 16.20 -28.18 11.60
C VAL A 45 15.78 -26.72 11.84
N ALA A 46 16.62 -25.94 12.51
CA ALA A 46 16.50 -24.49 12.41
C ALA A 46 16.68 -24.12 10.93
N PRO A 47 15.78 -23.34 10.31
CA PRO A 47 16.05 -22.78 9.00
C PRO A 47 17.44 -22.12 9.07
N PRO A 48 18.32 -22.32 8.07
CA PRO A 48 19.59 -21.60 8.06
C PRO A 48 19.23 -20.14 8.26
N ALA A 49 19.78 -19.54 9.32
CA ALA A 49 19.74 -18.11 9.51
C ALA A 49 20.29 -17.53 8.21
N VAL A 50 19.40 -17.05 7.35
CA VAL A 50 19.79 -16.29 6.18
C VAL A 50 20.43 -15.06 6.78
N THR A 51 21.75 -15.06 6.84
CA THR A 51 22.52 -13.83 6.93
C THR A 51 22.23 -13.10 5.63
N SER A 52 21.06 -12.45 5.58
CA SER A 52 20.74 -11.43 4.61
C SER A 52 21.79 -10.37 4.86
N LYS A 53 22.87 -10.40 4.07
CA LYS A 53 23.78 -9.27 3.96
C LYS A 53 22.86 -8.10 3.66
N ALA A 54 22.63 -7.24 4.65
CA ALA A 54 21.66 -6.17 4.57
C ALA A 54 21.94 -5.41 3.27
N SER A 55 21.10 -5.63 2.27
CA SER A 55 21.17 -4.88 1.03
C SER A 55 20.98 -3.43 1.44
N ALA A 56 21.91 -2.56 1.04
CA ALA A 56 21.79 -1.13 1.24
C ALA A 56 20.34 -0.69 0.99
N PRO A 57 19.70 0.07 1.90
CA PRO A 57 18.35 0.55 1.68
C PRO A 57 18.31 1.18 0.28
N THR A 58 17.43 0.64 -0.55
CA THR A 58 17.34 1.02 -1.95
C THR A 58 16.15 1.94 -2.10
N ILE A 59 16.44 3.20 -2.42
CA ILE A 59 15.44 4.14 -2.92
C ILE A 59 15.26 3.84 -4.40
N VAL A 60 14.02 3.64 -4.85
CA VAL A 60 13.69 3.44 -6.27
C VAL A 60 12.94 4.65 -6.77
N VAL A 61 13.46 5.32 -7.79
CA VAL A 61 12.90 6.55 -8.36
C VAL A 61 12.51 6.30 -9.81
N PHE A 62 11.28 6.65 -10.15
CA PHE A 62 10.78 6.71 -11.52
C PHE A 62 10.61 8.15 -11.94
N TYR A 63 11.18 8.51 -13.09
CA TYR A 63 11.23 9.88 -13.60
C TYR A 63 11.07 9.90 -15.12
N GLU A 64 10.86 11.10 -15.67
CA GLU A 64 10.89 11.36 -17.10
C GLU A 64 11.91 12.47 -17.41
N LYS A 65 12.61 12.39 -18.53
CA LYS A 65 13.53 13.48 -18.95
C LYS A 65 12.76 14.74 -19.34
N GLY A 66 13.21 15.90 -18.85
CA GLY A 66 12.55 17.19 -19.11
C GLY A 66 11.35 17.47 -18.21
N CYS A 67 11.06 16.59 -17.24
CA CYS A 67 10.05 16.81 -16.21
C CYS A 67 10.59 17.74 -15.10
N SER A 68 10.08 18.97 -15.02
CA SER A 68 10.53 19.97 -14.04
C SER A 68 10.33 19.53 -12.58
N HIS A 69 9.30 18.75 -12.31
CA HIS A 69 9.00 18.23 -10.97
C HIS A 69 10.00 17.13 -10.57
N CYS A 70 10.42 16.33 -11.55
CA CYS A 70 11.43 15.30 -11.38
C CYS A 70 12.80 15.95 -11.11
N GLU A 71 13.16 17.00 -11.84
CA GLU A 71 14.41 17.75 -11.61
C GLU A 71 14.48 18.37 -10.21
N ARG A 72 13.39 18.98 -9.74
CA ARG A 72 13.31 19.50 -8.35
C ARG A 72 13.45 18.40 -7.31
N MET A 73 12.79 17.26 -7.52
CA MET A 73 12.89 16.11 -6.64
C MET A 73 14.30 15.54 -6.60
N GLU A 74 14.98 15.44 -7.75
CA GLU A 74 16.38 14.98 -7.83
C GLU A 74 17.32 15.91 -7.05
N GLY A 75 17.15 17.23 -7.17
CA GLY A 75 17.94 18.18 -6.37
C GLY A 75 17.76 17.98 -4.86
N LEU A 76 16.51 17.82 -4.40
CA LEU A 76 16.23 17.53 -3.00
C LEU A 76 16.81 16.17 -2.56
N LEU A 77 16.68 15.14 -3.40
CA LEU A 77 17.19 13.81 -3.10
C LEU A 77 18.71 13.81 -2.99
N ASP A 78 19.41 14.50 -3.89
CA ASP A 78 20.86 14.63 -3.85
C ASP A 78 21.34 15.37 -2.60
N GLU A 79 20.64 16.43 -2.18
CA GLU A 79 20.91 17.12 -0.91
C GLU A 79 20.73 16.19 0.31
N LEU A 80 19.64 15.41 0.34
CA LEU A 80 19.35 14.47 1.42
C LEU A 80 20.36 13.32 1.52
N LEU A 81 21.01 12.97 0.41
CA LEU A 81 21.99 11.88 0.37
C LEU A 81 23.40 12.32 0.76
N VAL A 82 23.64 13.62 0.96
CA VAL A 82 24.93 14.12 1.45
C VAL A 82 25.22 13.51 2.83
N GLY A 83 26.28 12.70 2.90
CA GLY A 83 26.70 12.02 4.14
C GLY A 83 26.12 10.60 4.32
N HIS A 84 25.14 10.20 3.52
CA HIS A 84 24.47 8.88 3.59
C HIS A 84 25.00 7.93 2.50
N LYS A 85 26.25 7.48 2.65
CA LYS A 85 26.94 6.63 1.65
C LYS A 85 26.46 5.17 1.60
N ASP A 86 25.70 4.76 2.61
CA ASP A 86 25.12 3.43 2.75
C ASP A 86 23.74 3.30 2.09
N VAL A 87 23.19 4.40 1.55
CA VAL A 87 21.93 4.41 0.80
C VAL A 87 22.23 4.30 -0.69
N SER A 88 21.49 3.43 -1.38
CA SER A 88 21.57 3.30 -2.84
C SER A 88 20.30 3.84 -3.48
N VAL A 89 20.44 4.47 -4.66
CA VAL A 89 19.31 4.98 -5.43
C VAL A 89 19.31 4.34 -6.81
N ALA A 90 18.22 3.63 -7.13
CA ALA A 90 17.95 3.11 -8.46
C ALA A 90 17.01 4.07 -9.20
N ARG A 91 17.46 4.61 -10.33
CA ARG A 91 16.70 5.58 -11.13
C ARG A 91 16.24 4.94 -12.44
N TYR A 92 14.95 5.02 -12.72
CA TYR A 92 14.31 4.45 -13.91
C TYR A 92 13.60 5.56 -14.69
N GLU A 93 14.04 5.78 -15.92
CA GLU A 93 13.33 6.64 -16.86
C GLU A 93 12.12 5.86 -17.40
N ILE A 94 10.91 6.40 -17.28
CA ILE A 94 9.66 5.65 -17.52
C ILE A 94 9.43 5.21 -18.98
N ASN A 95 10.04 5.90 -19.94
CA ASN A 95 10.01 5.59 -21.37
C ASN A 95 11.11 4.60 -21.78
N ALA A 96 12.07 4.29 -20.89
CA ALA A 96 13.05 3.25 -21.14
C ALA A 96 12.39 1.84 -21.12
N PRO A 97 12.91 0.88 -21.91
CA PRO A 97 12.35 -0.47 -21.96
C PRO A 97 12.25 -1.13 -20.59
N GLY A 98 11.05 -1.58 -20.22
CA GLY A 98 10.78 -2.31 -18.98
C GLY A 98 10.57 -1.45 -17.73
N SER A 99 10.90 -0.16 -17.75
CA SER A 99 10.71 0.74 -16.60
C SER A 99 9.24 0.90 -16.21
N SER A 100 8.35 1.14 -17.17
CA SER A 100 6.91 1.28 -16.91
C SER A 100 6.29 -0.01 -16.36
N ALA A 101 6.71 -1.17 -16.86
CA ALA A 101 6.26 -2.46 -16.32
C ALA A 101 6.71 -2.66 -14.87
N LEU A 102 7.94 -2.25 -14.53
CA LEU A 102 8.42 -2.27 -13.15
C LEU A 102 7.64 -1.28 -12.27
N LEU A 103 7.37 -0.07 -12.75
CA LEU A 103 6.57 0.93 -12.05
C LEU A 103 5.17 0.39 -11.73
N TRP A 104 4.52 -0.30 -12.67
CA TRP A 104 3.18 -0.86 -12.43
C TRP A 104 3.22 -2.00 -11.43
N LYS A 105 4.23 -2.87 -11.52
CA LYS A 105 4.43 -3.96 -10.56
C LYS A 105 4.62 -3.42 -9.14
N LEU A 106 5.46 -2.39 -8.97
CA LEU A 106 5.66 -1.77 -7.66
C LEU A 106 4.42 -1.02 -7.21
N SER A 107 3.76 -0.24 -8.08
CA SER A 107 2.53 0.47 -7.73
C SER A 107 1.45 -0.47 -7.20
N ALA A 108 1.27 -1.63 -7.85
CA ALA A 108 0.35 -2.66 -7.39
C ALA A 108 0.76 -3.25 -6.03
N HIS A 109 2.06 -3.46 -5.79
CA HIS A 109 2.57 -3.97 -4.51
C HIS A 109 2.34 -2.98 -3.36
N TYR A 110 2.54 -1.69 -3.60
CA TYR A 110 2.38 -0.63 -2.60
C TYR A 110 0.93 -0.09 -2.52
N GLY A 111 0.01 -0.60 -3.34
CA GLY A 111 -1.40 -0.19 -3.33
C GLY A 111 -1.65 1.24 -3.82
N ILE A 112 -0.79 1.77 -4.69
CA ILE A 112 -0.91 3.12 -5.27
C ILE A 112 -1.29 3.07 -6.75
N VAL A 113 -1.84 4.18 -7.25
CA VAL A 113 -2.03 4.41 -8.68
C VAL A 113 -1.10 5.54 -9.11
N ALA A 114 0.04 5.18 -9.70
CA ALA A 114 1.00 6.13 -10.24
C ALA A 114 0.50 6.72 -11.56
N THR A 115 -0.13 7.89 -11.52
CA THR A 115 -0.62 8.59 -12.72
C THR A 115 0.38 9.58 -13.31
N GLN A 116 1.40 9.95 -12.55
CA GLN A 116 2.41 10.95 -12.92
C GLN A 116 3.74 10.67 -12.23
N VAL A 117 4.81 11.27 -12.75
CA VAL A 117 6.16 11.24 -12.18
C VAL A 117 6.50 12.58 -11.51
N PRO A 118 7.41 12.60 -10.51
CA PRO A 118 8.21 11.48 -10.01
C PRO A 118 7.41 10.52 -9.11
N VAL A 119 7.80 9.24 -9.11
CA VAL A 119 7.31 8.24 -8.14
C VAL A 119 8.50 7.61 -7.44
N ILE A 120 8.48 7.59 -6.10
CA ILE A 120 9.58 7.11 -5.27
C ILE A 120 9.07 5.97 -4.39
N PHE A 121 9.80 4.87 -4.33
CA PHE A 121 9.59 3.79 -3.38
C PHE A 121 10.78 3.73 -2.43
N VAL A 122 10.52 3.70 -1.13
CA VAL A 122 11.54 3.64 -0.08
C VAL A 122 11.01 2.84 1.10
N GLY A 123 11.68 1.74 1.42
CA GLY A 123 11.18 0.82 2.46
C GLY A 123 9.78 0.32 2.13
N ASP A 124 8.83 0.56 3.03
CA ASP A 124 7.41 0.22 2.91
C ASP A 124 6.54 1.39 2.40
N GLN A 125 7.16 2.52 2.02
CA GLN A 125 6.45 3.71 1.56
C GLN A 125 6.58 3.92 0.05
N ALA A 126 5.53 4.51 -0.52
CA ALA A 126 5.53 5.07 -1.86
C ALA A 126 5.14 6.56 -1.79
N ILE A 127 5.87 7.39 -2.50
CA ILE A 127 5.67 8.84 -2.58
C ILE A 127 5.40 9.19 -4.05
N VAL A 128 4.28 9.84 -4.31
CA VAL A 128 3.91 10.31 -5.65
C VAL A 128 4.02 11.84 -5.67
N GLY A 129 4.88 12.36 -6.53
CA GLY A 129 5.05 13.80 -6.75
C GLY A 129 3.98 14.36 -7.69
N ALA A 130 3.85 15.69 -7.71
CA ALA A 130 3.00 16.46 -8.61
C ALA A 130 3.77 17.66 -9.12
#